data_AF-A0A9D2U458-F1
#
_entry.id   AF-A0A9D2U458-F1
#
_cell.length_a   1.000
_cell.length_b   1.000
_cell.length_c   1.000
_cell.angle_alpha   90.00
_cell.angle_beta   90.00
_cell.angle_gamma   90.00
#
_symmetry.space_group_name_H-M   'P 1'
#
loop_
_entity.id
_entity.type
_entity.pdbx_description
1 polymer ?
#
loop_
_entity_poly.entity_id
_entity_poly.type
_entity_poly.pdbx_seq_one_letter_code
_entity_poly.pdbx_strand_id
1 'polypeptide(L)' 'MDRVFEDEFMEAQSRIIALCVKFAGNRADQVYAYGSIEESSISFNAFFNIDGQIETTNNITADTDAIWDFLDLGEAVK' A
#
# COMPACT_ATOMS: atom_id res chain seq x y z
N MET A 1 -13.68 -20.42 -15.58
CA MET A 1 -12.62 -19.73 -16.33
C MET A 1 -11.39 -19.88 -15.48
N ASP A 2 -10.35 -20.53 -15.98
CA ASP A 2 -9.10 -20.64 -15.23
C ASP A 2 -8.50 -19.25 -15.08
N ARG A 3 -8.04 -18.91 -13.87
CA ARG A 3 -7.43 -17.60 -13.60
C ARG A 3 -6.09 -17.54 -14.32
N VAL A 4 -5.86 -16.45 -15.05
CA VAL A 4 -4.58 -16.18 -15.70
C VAL A 4 -3.71 -15.29 -14.82
N PHE A 5 -2.43 -15.15 -15.17
CA PHE A 5 -1.47 -14.35 -14.41
C PHE A 5 -1.98 -12.92 -14.16
N GLU A 6 -2.58 -12.29 -15.17
CA GLU A 6 -3.12 -10.94 -15.08
C GLU A 6 -4.26 -10.84 -14.05
N ASP A 7 -5.09 -11.88 -13.89
CA ASP A 7 -6.19 -11.88 -12.92
C ASP A 7 -5.66 -11.93 -11.48
N GLU A 8 -4.64 -12.74 -11.22
CA GLU A 8 -3.97 -12.84 -9.92
C GLU A 8 -3.21 -11.54 -9.61
N PHE A 9 -2.48 -11.02 -10.60
CA PHE A 9 -1.72 -9.78 -10.46
C PHE A 9 -2.63 -8.58 -10.19
N MET A 10 -3.74 -8.46 -10.92
CA MET A 10 -4.72 -7.40 -10.71
C MET A 10 -5.40 -7.49 -9.34
N GLU A 11 -5.66 -8.69 -8.84
CA GLU A 11 -6.19 -8.87 -7.49
C GLU A 11 -5.17 -8.41 -6.44
N ALA A 12 -3.91 -8.82 -6.55
CA ALA A 12 -2.85 -8.40 -5.64
C ALA A 12 -2.68 -6.88 -5.63
N GLN A 13 -2.60 -6.25 -6.80
CA GLN A 13 -2.52 -4.79 -6.92
C GLN A 13 -3.75 -4.10 -6.32
N SER A 14 -4.96 -4.62 -6.58
CA SER A 14 -6.20 -4.04 -6.04
C SER A 14 -6.22 -4.09 -4.51
N ARG A 15 -5.71 -5.17 -3.90
CA ARG A 15 -5.58 -5.31 -2.45
C ARG A 15 -4.60 -4.28 -1.87
N ILE A 16 -3.45 -4.07 -2.52
CA ILE A 16 -2.48 -3.04 -2.11
C ILE A 16 -3.12 -1.65 -2.15
N ILE A 17 -3.80 -1.31 -3.25
CA ILE A 17 -4.45 0.01 -3.36
C ILE A 17 -5.58 0.18 -2.34
N ALA A 18 -6.39 -0.85 -2.10
CA ALA A 18 -7.44 -0.81 -1.09
C ALA A 18 -6.89 -0.58 0.33
N LEU A 19 -5.76 -1.23 0.66
CA LEU A 19 -5.05 -1.02 1.92
C LEU A 19 -4.57 0.44 2.04
N CYS A 20 -3.92 0.96 1.01
CA CYS A 20 -3.44 2.35 0.95
C CYS A 20 -4.58 3.37 1.11
N VAL A 21 -5.68 3.21 0.36
CA VAL A 21 -6.84 4.12 0.42
C VAL A 21 -7.47 4.11 1.82
N LYS A 22 -7.58 2.92 2.44
CA LYS A 22 -8.07 2.79 3.81
C LYS A 22 -7.13 3.46 4.82
N PHE A 23 -5.82 3.23 4.72
CA PHE A 23 -4.82 3.84 5.60
C PHE A 23 -4.86 5.37 5.50
N ALA A 24 -4.98 5.90 4.29
CA ALA A 24 -5.14 7.33 4.06
C ALA A 24 -6.50 7.86 4.51
N GLY A 25 -7.47 7.03 4.93
CA GLY A 25 -8.80 7.49 5.34
C GLY A 25 -9.65 8.06 4.20
N ASN A 26 -9.54 7.50 2.99
CA ASN A 26 -10.28 7.92 1.79
C ASN A 26 -10.08 9.37 1.34
N ARG A 27 -9.00 10.03 1.78
CA ARG A 27 -8.66 11.43 1.44
C ARG A 27 -7.48 11.54 0.46
N ALA A 28 -6.94 10.41 -0.01
CA ALA A 28 -5.90 10.41 -1.03
C ALA A 28 -6.50 10.54 -2.43
N ASP A 29 -6.10 11.59 -3.15
CA ASP A 29 -6.40 11.78 -4.57
C ASP A 29 -5.62 10.79 -5.44
N GLN A 30 -4.39 10.49 -5.03
CA GLN A 30 -3.50 9.54 -5.70
C GLN A 30 -2.71 8.73 -4.67
N VAL A 31 -2.45 7.46 -5.00
CA VAL A 31 -1.62 6.54 -4.22
C VAL A 31 -0.42 6.14 -5.06
N TYR A 32 0.77 6.22 -4.46
CA TYR A 32 2.02 5.72 -5.01
C TYR A 32 2.49 4.57 -4.12
N ALA A 33 2.21 3.34 -4.51
CA ALA A 33 2.64 2.15 -3.79
C ALA A 33 3.95 1.61 -4.36
N TYR A 34 4.86 1.20 -3.49
CA TYR A 34 6.12 0.57 -3.82
C TYR A 34 6.24 -0.76 -3.09
N GLY A 35 6.69 -1.79 -3.81
CA GLY A 35 7.03 -3.08 -3.25
C GLY A 35 8.31 -3.62 -3.90
N SER A 36 9.20 -4.21 -3.10
CA SER A 36 10.36 -4.95 -3.59
C SER A 36 10.45 -6.33 -2.95
N ILE A 37 10.98 -7.27 -3.72
CA ILE A 37 11.30 -8.62 -3.25
C ILE A 37 12.76 -8.86 -3.64
N GLU A 38 13.63 -8.85 -2.63
CA GLU A 38 15.08 -9.03 -2.79
C GLU A 38 15.54 -10.20 -1.93
N GLU A 39 16.02 -11.28 -2.54
CA GLU A 39 16.53 -12.51 -1.88
C GLU A 39 15.72 -13.00 -0.65
N SER A 40 15.95 -12.40 0.51
CA SER A 40 15.35 -12.74 1.81
C SER A 40 14.50 -11.64 2.44
N SER A 41 14.32 -10.51 1.75
CA SER A 41 13.58 -9.32 2.20
C SER A 41 12.42 -9.02 1.26
N ILE A 42 11.25 -8.81 1.84
CA ILE A 42 10.13 -8.15 1.19
C ILE A 42 10.07 -6.77 1.82
N SER A 43 9.84 -5.74 1.02
CA SER A 43 9.68 -4.39 1.55
C SER A 43 8.52 -3.72 0.85
N PHE A 44 7.74 -2.98 1.63
CA PHE A 44 6.60 -2.23 1.14
C PHE A 44 6.62 -0.80 1.69
N ASN A 45 6.19 0.16 0.87
CA ASN A 45 5.93 1.52 1.32
C ASN A 45 4.91 2.21 0.41
N ALA A 46 4.31 3.30 0.87
CA ALA A 46 3.45 4.13 0.05
C ALA A 46 3.54 5.62 0.39
N PHE A 47 3.28 6.43 -0.64
CA PHE A 47 3.11 7.87 -0.56
C PHE A 47 1.75 8.26 -1.11
N PHE A 48 1.23 9.38 -0.66
CA PHE A 48 -0.14 9.78 -0.95
C PHE A 48 -0.17 11.23 -1.42
N ASN A 49 -0.89 11.51 -2.48
CA ASN A 49 -1.26 12.88 -2.80
C ASN A 49 -2.56 13.20 -2.07
N ILE A 50 -2.52 14.16 -1.15
CA ILE A 50 -3.69 14.63 -0.42
C ILE A 50 -3.72 16.15 -0.56
N ASP A 51 -4.79 16.68 -1.17
CA ASP A 51 -4.98 18.13 -1.36
C ASP A 51 -3.79 18.78 -2.10
N GLY A 52 -3.17 18.06 -3.05
CA GLY A 52 -2.04 18.52 -3.85
C GLY A 52 -0.67 18.43 -3.16
N GLN A 53 -0.58 17.83 -1.98
CA GLN A 53 0.67 17.62 -1.24
C GLN A 53 1.02 16.14 -1.14
N ILE A 54 2.32 15.82 -1.26
CA ILE A 54 2.82 14.46 -1.10
C ILE A 54 3.06 14.18 0.38
N GLU A 55 2.27 13.28 0.93
CA GLU A 55 2.33 12.84 2.32
C GLU A 55 2.94 11.44 2.44
N THR A 56 3.83 11.30 3.41
CA THR A 56 4.37 9.99 3.85
C THR A 56 3.48 9.40 4.95
N THR A 57 3.64 8.11 5.25
CA THR A 57 2.87 7.44 6.33
C THR A 57 2.94 8.19 7.66
N ASN A 58 4.13 8.69 8.04
CA ASN A 58 4.36 9.47 9.26
C ASN A 58 3.65 10.83 9.30
N ASN A 59 3.22 11.35 8.14
CA ASN A 59 2.47 12.60 8.07
C ASN A 59 0.95 12.36 8.11
N ILE A 60 0.49 11.14 7.80
CA ILE A 60 -0.93 10.79 7.78
C ILE A 60 -1.44 10.55 9.20
N THR A 61 -0.65 9.89 10.03
CA THR A 61 -0.99 9.60 11.42
C THR A 61 0.25 9.66 12.31
N ALA A 62 0.05 10.05 13.58
CA ALA A 62 1.08 9.96 14.62
C ALA A 62 1.02 8.61 15.37
N ASP A 63 0.06 7.75 15.03
CA ASP A 63 -0.07 6.41 15.59
C ASP A 63 0.93 5.46 14.91
N THR A 64 2.05 5.24 15.60
CA THR A 64 3.13 4.37 15.15
C THR A 64 2.68 2.93 14.94
N ASP A 65 1.74 2.42 15.75
CA ASP A 65 1.26 1.04 15.63
C ASP A 65 0.46 0.88 14.33
N ALA A 66 -0.39 1.86 14.00
CA ALA A 66 -1.12 1.89 12.74
C ALA A 66 -0.19 1.95 11.52
N ILE A 67 0.97 2.61 11.64
CA ILE A 67 1.98 2.66 10.57
C ILE A 67 2.64 1.29 10.39
N TRP A 68 3.05 0.63 11.47
CA TRP A 68 3.65 -0.70 11.39
C TRP A 68 2.66 -1.73 10.85
N ASP A 69 1.43 -1.72 11.34
CA ASP A 69 0.36 -2.59 10.84
C ASP A 69 0.15 -2.39 9.32
N PHE A 70 0.18 -1.15 8.85
CA PHE A 70 0.08 -0.84 7.43
C PHE A 70 1.25 -1.41 6.61
N LEU A 71 2.48 -1.26 7.09
CA LEU A 71 3.68 -1.75 6.42
C LEU A 71 3.70 -3.28 6.37
N ASP A 72 3.47 -3.94 7.50
CA ASP A 72 3.45 -5.40 7.64
C ASP A 72 2.35 -6.03 6.77
N LEU A 73 1.15 -5.42 6.76
CA LEU A 73 0.06 -5.90 5.91
C LEU A 73 0.40 -5.77 4.43
N GLY A 74 1.12 -4.71 4.02
CA GLY A 74 1.57 -4.52 2.65
C GLY A 74 2.57 -5.57 2.19
N GLU A 75 3.53 -5.95 3.05
CA GLU A 75 4.50 -7.03 2.78
C GLU A 75 3.84 -8.41 2.71
N ALA A 76 2.72 -8.59 3.41
CA ALA A 76 1.95 -9.83 3.42
C ALA A 76 1.00 -10.00 2.22
N VAL A 77 0.81 -8.98 1.37
CA VAL A 77 -0.01 -9.11 0.15
C VAL A 77 0.73 -9.95 -0.89
N LYS A 78 0.47 -11.26 -0.84
CA LYS A 78 0.80 -12.25 -1.88
C LYS A 78 -0.44 -12.60 -2.69
#